data_AF-A0A397AZC3-F1
#
_entry.id   AF-A0A397AZC3-F1
#
_cell.length_a   1.000
_cell.length_b   1.000
_cell.length_c   1.000
_cell.angle_alpha   90.00
_cell.angle_beta   90.00
_cell.angle_gamma   90.00
#
_symmetry.space_group_name_H-M   'P 1'
#
loop_
_entity.id
_entity.type
_entity.pdbx_description
1 polymer ?
#
loop_
_entity_poly.entity_id
_entity_poly.type
_entity_poly.pdbx_seq_one_letter_code
_entity_poly.pdbx_strand_id
1 'polypeptide(L)'
;MLPSFIFLVMAWVPSTFAASFEFRSQCSYPVDVYDNASGTCTSLAECMRVTAKVGFNVAMSIFPIGPSRNDPMYNCQYVVCYANGCHDAYQYPSDDIKTKSCPDTTNFVVTFCPDLPP
;
A
#
# COMPACT_ATOMS: atom_id res chain seq x y z
N MET A 1 -42.90 -37.39 -1.02
CA MET A 1 -42.06 -37.99 -2.09
C MET A 1 -41.44 -36.84 -2.88
N LEU A 2 -40.10 -36.83 -2.97
CA LEU A 2 -39.17 -35.96 -3.74
C LEU A 2 -39.13 -34.43 -3.47
N PRO A 3 -37.98 -33.76 -3.71
CA PRO A 3 -36.58 -34.24 -3.65
C PRO A 3 -35.62 -33.29 -2.90
N SER A 4 -34.51 -33.88 -2.45
CA SER A 4 -33.29 -33.20 -1.99
C SER A 4 -32.68 -32.32 -3.08
N PHE A 5 -32.37 -31.07 -2.74
CA PHE A 5 -31.38 -30.26 -3.45
C PHE A 5 -30.23 -29.95 -2.51
N ILE A 6 -29.09 -30.59 -2.79
CA ILE A 6 -27.79 -30.27 -2.21
C ILE A 6 -27.36 -28.94 -2.81
N PHE A 7 -27.44 -27.86 -2.04
CA PHE A 7 -26.75 -26.62 -2.38
C PHE A 7 -25.37 -26.64 -1.75
N LEU A 8 -24.39 -26.88 -2.61
CA LEU A 8 -22.98 -26.65 -2.34
C LEU A 8 -22.80 -25.13 -2.15
N VAL A 9 -22.91 -24.66 -0.91
CA VAL A 9 -22.53 -23.29 -0.59
C VAL A 9 -21.01 -23.27 -0.65
N MET A 10 -20.47 -22.86 -1.80
CA MET A 10 -19.12 -22.32 -1.85
C MET A 10 -19.09 -21.17 -0.86
N ALA A 11 -18.57 -21.43 0.34
CA ALA A 11 -18.21 -20.40 1.28
C ALA A 11 -17.16 -19.54 0.59
N TRP A 12 -17.63 -18.45 0.00
CA TRP A 12 -16.79 -17.31 -0.34
C TRP A 12 -16.05 -16.95 0.93
N VAL A 13 -14.78 -17.30 1.00
CA VAL A 13 -13.86 -16.65 1.92
C VAL A 13 -13.62 -15.28 1.28
N PRO A 14 -14.17 -14.17 1.80
CA PRO A 14 -13.68 -12.87 1.37
C PRO A 14 -12.19 -12.87 1.69
N SER A 15 -11.39 -12.89 0.63
CA SER A 15 -9.94 -12.76 0.67
C SER A 15 -9.63 -11.59 1.59
N THR A 16 -8.79 -11.83 2.59
CA THR A 16 -8.40 -10.87 3.61
C THR A 16 -8.00 -9.54 2.97
N PHE A 17 -8.85 -8.53 3.10
CA PHE A 17 -8.49 -7.14 2.80
C PHE A 17 -7.58 -6.68 3.93
N ALA A 18 -6.30 -6.52 3.65
CA ALA A 18 -5.40 -5.74 4.51
C ALA A 18 -5.04 -4.48 3.72
N ALA A 19 -5.86 -3.44 3.87
CA ALA A 19 -5.40 -2.08 3.67
C ALA A 19 -4.99 -1.60 5.07
N SER A 20 -3.70 -1.36 5.28
CA SER A 20 -3.24 -0.61 6.45
C SER A 20 -3.24 0.87 6.11
N PHE A 21 -3.96 1.62 6.92
CA PHE A 21 -3.99 3.08 6.96
C PHE A 21 -3.95 3.46 8.45
N GLU A 22 -3.09 4.40 8.86
CA GLU A 22 -3.28 5.10 10.12
C GLU A 22 -2.97 6.59 9.94
N PHE A 23 -4.01 7.41 10.13
CA PHE A 23 -3.95 8.86 10.15
C PHE A 23 -4.36 9.35 11.54
N ARG A 24 -3.42 9.95 12.29
CA ARG A 24 -3.69 10.86 13.42
C ARG A 24 -2.58 11.89 13.48
N SER A 25 -2.88 13.08 12.93
CA SER A 25 -2.14 14.37 13.00
C SER A 25 -0.72 14.32 13.59
N GLN A 26 0.29 14.75 12.80
CA GLN A 26 1.77 14.60 12.89
C GLN A 26 2.38 13.40 12.13
N CYS A 27 2.01 13.15 10.86
CA CYS A 27 2.18 11.82 10.24
C CYS A 27 3.16 11.71 9.03
N SER A 28 4.04 10.71 9.11
CA SER A 28 4.64 10.02 7.96
C SER A 28 3.69 8.93 7.44
N TYR A 29 3.55 8.77 6.12
CA TYR A 29 2.70 7.72 5.53
C TYR A 29 3.52 6.71 4.70
N PRO A 30 3.67 5.45 5.16
CA PRO A 30 4.32 4.42 4.37
C PRO A 30 3.35 3.79 3.35
N VAL A 31 3.90 3.43 2.19
CA VAL A 31 3.27 2.51 1.23
C VAL A 31 4.25 1.38 1.06
N ASP A 32 3.84 0.16 1.41
CA ASP A 32 4.74 -1.01 1.42
C ASP A 32 4.33 -1.99 0.32
N VAL A 33 5.32 -2.52 -0.43
CA VAL A 33 5.11 -3.60 -1.41
C VAL A 33 5.59 -4.97 -0.92
N TYR A 34 6.01 -5.06 0.34
CA TYR A 34 6.49 -6.29 0.98
C TYR A 34 5.58 -6.67 2.17
N ASP A 35 5.64 -7.94 2.58
CA ASP A 35 5.03 -8.38 3.85
C ASP A 35 6.08 -8.28 4.97
N ASN A 36 5.77 -7.58 6.06
CA ASN A 36 6.68 -7.38 7.20
C ASN A 36 6.78 -8.59 8.16
N ALA A 37 6.14 -9.73 7.83
CA ALA A 37 6.12 -10.93 8.67
C ALA A 37 7.51 -11.48 9.07
N SER A 38 8.58 -11.14 8.34
CA SER A 38 9.94 -11.64 8.60
C SER A 38 10.85 -10.68 9.38
N GLY A 39 10.48 -9.40 9.52
CA GLY A 39 11.24 -8.38 10.28
C GLY A 39 12.70 -8.07 9.85
N THR A 40 13.34 -8.89 9.00
CA THR A 40 14.79 -8.84 8.76
C THR A 40 15.17 -9.14 7.30
N CYS A 41 14.71 -8.34 6.34
CA CYS A 41 15.12 -8.43 4.94
C CYS A 41 15.62 -7.06 4.45
N THR A 42 16.55 -7.08 3.50
CA THR A 42 17.28 -5.90 3.00
C THR A 42 17.00 -5.57 1.53
N SER A 43 16.16 -6.38 0.87
CA SER A 43 15.72 -6.16 -0.50
C SER A 43 14.34 -6.80 -0.72
N LEU A 44 13.59 -6.32 -1.71
CA LEU A 44 12.28 -6.89 -2.08
C LEU A 44 12.38 -8.39 -2.37
N ALA A 45 13.37 -8.79 -3.17
CA ALA A 45 13.57 -10.18 -3.54
C ALA A 45 13.85 -11.06 -2.31
N GLU A 46 14.64 -10.54 -1.36
CA GLU A 46 14.87 -11.23 -0.09
C GLU A 46 13.59 -11.33 0.73
N CYS A 47 12.84 -10.23 0.89
CA CYS A 47 11.58 -10.20 1.63
C CYS A 47 10.57 -11.21 1.05
N MET A 48 10.42 -11.25 -0.27
CA MET A 48 9.56 -12.22 -0.95
C MET A 48 10.02 -13.66 -0.72
N ARG A 49 11.34 -13.92 -0.74
CA ARG A 49 11.91 -15.24 -0.47
C ARG A 49 11.65 -15.71 0.95
N VAL A 50 11.85 -14.86 1.96
CA VAL A 50 11.72 -15.24 3.38
C VAL A 50 10.26 -15.34 3.83
N THR A 51 9.37 -14.54 3.26
CA THR A 51 7.93 -14.56 3.58
C THR A 51 7.12 -15.50 2.70
N ALA A 52 7.67 -15.92 1.56
CA ALA A 52 6.95 -16.62 0.50
C ALA A 52 5.69 -15.88 0.03
N LYS A 53 5.69 -14.54 0.13
CA LYS A 53 4.54 -13.66 -0.17
C LYS A 53 4.93 -12.50 -1.06
N VAL A 54 3.93 -11.95 -1.74
CA VAL A 54 3.99 -10.71 -2.51
C VAL A 54 3.15 -9.67 -1.76
N GLY A 55 3.76 -8.55 -1.36
CA GLY A 55 3.06 -7.51 -0.59
C GLY A 55 2.22 -6.55 -1.47
N PHE A 56 2.29 -6.68 -2.79
CA PHE A 56 1.49 -5.91 -3.74
C PHE A 56 0.26 -6.69 -4.22
N ASN A 57 -0.91 -6.03 -4.23
CA ASN A 57 -2.16 -6.60 -4.77
C ASN A 57 -2.87 -5.69 -5.78
N VAL A 58 -3.06 -4.41 -5.45
CA VAL A 58 -3.87 -3.44 -6.17
C VAL A 58 -3.04 -2.18 -6.39
N ALA A 59 -2.99 -1.72 -7.64
CA ALA A 59 -2.34 -0.45 -7.96
C ALA A 59 -2.99 0.69 -7.18
N MET A 60 -2.19 1.61 -6.65
CA MET A 60 -2.71 2.72 -5.87
C MET A 60 -1.92 4.00 -6.07
N SER A 61 -2.59 5.13 -5.83
CA SER A 61 -1.94 6.42 -5.69
C SER A 61 -2.42 7.15 -4.44
N ILE A 62 -1.52 7.95 -3.86
CA ILE A 62 -1.81 8.86 -2.75
C ILE A 62 -1.42 10.27 -3.21
N PHE A 63 -2.39 11.17 -3.23
CA PHE A 63 -2.23 12.53 -3.70
C PHE A 63 -2.52 13.54 -2.58
N PRO A 64 -1.53 14.32 -2.11
CA PRO A 64 -1.77 15.41 -1.16
C PRO A 64 -2.46 16.60 -1.85
N ILE A 65 -3.57 17.03 -1.28
CA ILE A 65 -4.35 18.19 -1.71
C ILE A 65 -3.82 19.44 -1.02
N GLY A 66 -3.55 20.48 -1.82
CA GLY A 66 -3.17 21.80 -1.33
C GLY A 66 -1.75 22.22 -1.74
N PRO A 67 -1.30 23.39 -1.25
CA PRO A 67 -0.02 23.97 -1.63
C PRO A 67 1.19 23.22 -1.05
N SER A 68 0.98 22.49 0.06
CA SER A 68 2.02 21.78 0.81
C SER A 68 2.84 20.79 -0.02
N ARG A 69 2.30 20.30 -1.14
CA ARG A 69 3.01 19.39 -2.05
C ARG A 69 4.27 19.98 -2.69
N ASN A 70 4.34 21.31 -2.73
CA ASN A 70 5.44 22.07 -3.31
C ASN A 70 6.26 22.83 -2.25
N ASP A 71 6.00 22.58 -0.97
CA ASP A 71 6.70 23.23 0.13
C ASP A 71 8.05 22.54 0.36
N PRO A 72 9.19 23.23 0.21
CA PRO A 72 10.52 22.64 0.41
C PRO A 72 10.78 22.21 1.87
N MET A 73 9.97 22.64 2.83
CA MET A 73 10.07 22.22 4.23
C MET A 73 9.57 20.78 4.45
N TYR A 74 8.83 20.21 3.48
CA TYR A 74 8.20 18.91 3.58
C TYR A 74 8.53 18.00 2.39
N ASN A 75 8.67 16.69 2.64
CA ASN A 75 8.72 15.69 1.58
C ASN A 75 7.30 15.23 1.20
N CYS A 76 6.43 16.18 0.86
CA CYS A 76 4.99 15.96 0.68
C CYS A 76 4.63 15.65 -0.77
N GLN A 77 5.29 14.67 -1.35
CA GLN A 77 5.10 14.32 -2.76
C GLN A 77 3.96 13.31 -2.95
N TYR A 78 3.37 13.32 -4.14
CA TYR A 78 2.46 12.26 -4.54
C TYR A 78 3.22 10.92 -4.60
N VAL A 79 2.50 9.82 -4.34
CA VAL A 79 3.03 8.45 -4.39
C VAL A 79 2.19 7.67 -5.38
N VAL A 80 2.82 6.95 -6.31
CA VAL A 80 2.09 6.04 -7.20
C VAL A 80 2.79 4.70 -7.30
N CYS A 81 2.02 3.63 -7.14
CA CYS A 81 2.49 2.27 -7.24
C CYS A 81 1.57 1.45 -8.16
N TYR A 82 2.03 1.19 -9.39
CA TYR A 82 1.27 0.42 -10.38
C TYR A 82 1.53 -1.08 -10.34
N ALA A 83 2.67 -1.49 -9.76
CA ALA A 83 3.11 -2.87 -9.77
C ALA A 83 4.02 -3.16 -8.56
N ASN A 84 4.22 -4.45 -8.29
CA ASN A 84 5.19 -4.91 -7.31
C ASN A 84 6.59 -4.35 -7.61
N GLY A 85 7.29 -3.87 -6.58
CA GLY A 85 8.61 -3.26 -6.74
C GLY A 85 8.60 -1.86 -7.36
N CYS A 86 7.47 -1.15 -7.30
CA CYS A 86 7.42 0.26 -7.67
C CYS A 86 8.45 1.08 -6.86
N HIS A 87 8.92 2.16 -7.48
CA HIS A 87 9.97 3.00 -6.91
C HIS A 87 9.47 3.79 -5.69
N ASP A 88 8.23 4.27 -5.73
CA ASP A 88 7.68 5.20 -4.72
C ASP A 88 7.26 4.53 -3.40
N ALA A 89 7.22 3.18 -3.36
CA ALA A 89 6.83 2.42 -2.18
C ALA A 89 8.02 1.68 -1.57
N TYR A 90 7.97 1.47 -0.25
CA TYR A 90 8.94 0.68 0.49
C TYR A 90 9.02 -0.73 -0.05
N GLN A 91 10.24 -1.16 -0.35
CA GLN A 91 10.54 -2.48 -0.88
C GLN A 91 11.01 -3.46 0.20
N TYR A 92 11.43 -2.96 1.35
CA TYR A 92 11.89 -3.72 2.51
C TYR A 92 11.79 -2.84 3.78
N PRO A 93 11.84 -3.42 5.00
CA PRO A 93 11.61 -2.70 6.26
C PRO A 93 12.48 -1.46 6.49
N SER A 94 13.72 -1.47 6.04
CA SER A 94 14.67 -0.37 6.22
C SER A 94 14.78 0.53 4.97
N ASP A 95 13.80 0.53 4.08
CA ASP A 95 13.74 1.41 2.88
C ASP A 95 13.21 2.81 3.23
N ASP A 96 13.77 3.41 4.27
CA ASP A 96 13.27 4.61 4.94
C ASP A 96 13.37 5.90 4.11
N ILE A 97 14.15 5.90 3.04
CA ILE A 97 14.27 7.04 2.11
C ILE A 97 12.95 7.38 1.40
N LYS A 98 11.96 6.49 1.45
CA LYS A 98 10.65 6.65 0.78
C LYS A 98 9.58 7.26 1.66
N THR A 99 9.88 7.56 2.92
CA THR A 99 8.94 8.23 3.82
C THR A 99 8.52 9.58 3.25
N LYS A 100 7.22 9.76 3.05
CA LYS A 100 6.65 11.07 2.74
C LYS A 100 6.13 11.72 4.02
N SER A 101 6.38 13.03 4.14
CA SER A 101 5.98 13.83 5.29
C SER A 101 5.30 15.10 4.79
N CYS A 102 4.13 15.39 5.34
CA CYS A 102 3.29 16.52 4.96
C CYS A 102 2.88 17.30 6.22
N PRO A 103 2.47 18.58 6.08
CA PRO A 103 1.82 19.31 7.18
C PRO A 103 0.58 18.58 7.69
N ASP A 104 0.30 18.72 8.98
CA ASP A 104 -0.84 18.06 9.67
C ASP A 104 -2.21 18.44 9.13
N THR A 105 -2.29 19.55 8.39
CA THR A 105 -3.51 20.07 7.75
C THR A 105 -3.71 19.56 6.33
N THR A 106 -2.83 18.68 5.84
CA THR A 106 -2.89 18.16 4.47
C THR A 106 -4.01 17.14 4.33
N ASN A 107 -4.90 17.39 3.37
CA ASN A 107 -5.89 16.40 2.95
C ASN A 107 -5.30 15.50 1.87
N PHE A 108 -5.73 14.24 1.80
CA PHE A 108 -5.22 13.28 0.82
C PHE A 108 -6.35 12.66 0.00
N VAL A 109 -6.09 12.40 -1.28
CA VAL A 109 -6.90 11.52 -2.12
C VAL A 109 -6.15 10.21 -2.29
N VAL A 110 -6.81 9.11 -1.96
CA VAL A 110 -6.30 7.76 -2.24
C VAL A 110 -7.12 7.17 -3.37
N THR A 111 -6.47 6.78 -4.46
CA THR A 111 -7.12 6.17 -5.62
C THR A 111 -6.62 4.74 -5.77
N PHE A 112 -7.54 3.78 -5.74
CA PHE A 112 -7.26 2.39 -6.13
C PHE A 112 -7.47 2.25 -7.64
N CYS A 113 -6.60 1.49 -8.29
CA CYS A 113 -6.53 1.36 -9.74
C CYS A 113 -6.47 2.72 -10.45
N PRO A 114 -5.48 3.59 -10.15
CA PRO A 114 -5.32 4.85 -10.86
C PRO A 114 -5.03 4.61 -12.34
N ASP A 115 -5.50 5.51 -13.20
CA ASP A 115 -5.14 5.52 -14.61
C ASP A 115 -3.60 5.56 -14.75
N LEU A 116 -3.05 4.71 -15.61
CA LEU A 116 -1.62 4.68 -15.89
C LEU A 116 -1.17 6.05 -16.44
N PRO A 117 0.07 6.51 -16.17
CA PRO A 117 0.59 7.67 -16.85
C PRO A 117 0.66 7.35 -18.36
N PRO A 118 0.39 8.33 -19.25
CA PRO A 118 0.61 8.14 -20.67
C PRO A 118 2.08 7.80 -20.99
#